data_AF-A0A968Q371-F1
#
_entry.id   AF-A0A968Q371-F1
#
_cell.length_a   1.000
_cell.length_b   1.000
_cell.length_c   1.000
_cell.angle_alpha   90.00
_cell.angle_beta   90.00
_cell.angle_gamma   90.00
#
_symmetry.space_group_name_H-M   'P 1'
#
loop_
_entity.id
_entity.type
_entity.pdbx_description
1 polymer ?
#
loop_
_entity_poly.entity_id
_entity_poly.type
_entity_poly.pdbx_seq_one_letter_code
_entity_poly.pdbx_strand_id
1 'polypeptide(L)'
;MAATEQREALETLGREVFAADALTFSPELLSLLAPDRWWHWGQTLTVYPLDYPIYNRILFVQAVALSDVLYGERLVRLRDSELKGQIENPLTLAELFETLTQSVWAEIFDPSFDSEATPQSISSLRRGLQRHHLNILTSLFLRNYAAGVEATDLLDYIAIETTYGAPEDARVLARYQLKQIQRAVADYSRRHGNRLDMTTVAYLEDVGDRITQVLAAPLQGQ
;
A
#
# COMPACT_ATOMS: atom_id res chain seq x y z
N MET A 1 -15.54 -15.24 12.03
CA MET A 1 -15.65 -13.82 12.38
C MET A 1 -16.95 -13.29 11.80
N ALA A 2 -17.68 -12.50 12.57
CA ALA A 2 -18.83 -11.76 12.05
C ALA A 2 -18.34 -10.66 11.08
N ALA A 3 -19.19 -10.20 10.17
CA ALA A 3 -18.82 -9.14 9.22
C ALA A 3 -18.43 -7.83 9.94
N THR A 4 -19.04 -7.55 11.09
CA THR A 4 -18.69 -6.40 11.93
C THR A 4 -17.25 -6.48 12.44
N GLU A 5 -16.81 -7.65 12.92
CA GLU A 5 -15.44 -7.86 13.40
C GLU A 5 -14.41 -7.68 12.27
N GLN A 6 -14.75 -8.06 11.03
CA GLN A 6 -13.88 -7.85 9.87
C GLN A 6 -13.70 -6.35 9.55
N ARG A 7 -14.79 -5.57 9.63
CA ARG A 7 -14.75 -4.12 9.41
C ARG A 7 -13.97 -3.40 10.51
N GLU A 8 -14.20 -3.78 11.77
CA GLU A 8 -13.46 -3.25 12.92
C GLU A 8 -11.96 -3.56 12.83
N ALA A 9 -11.61 -4.78 12.41
CA ALA A 9 -10.21 -5.15 12.17
C ALA A 9 -9.59 -4.31 11.04
N LEU A 10 -10.33 -4.07 9.96
CA LEU A 10 -9.87 -3.25 8.84
C LEU A 10 -9.65 -1.79 9.24
N GLU A 11 -10.58 -1.22 10.02
CA GLU A 11 -10.46 0.12 10.59
C GLU A 11 -9.24 0.22 11.53
N THR A 12 -9.05 -0.80 12.37
CA THR A 12 -7.88 -0.88 13.26
C THR A 12 -6.58 -0.93 12.49
N LEU A 13 -6.48 -1.72 11.41
CA LEU A 13 -5.30 -1.72 10.54
C LEU A 13 -5.07 -0.35 9.88
N GLY A 14 -6.15 0.30 9.42
CA GLY A 14 -6.09 1.65 8.87
C GLY A 14 -5.46 2.65 9.84
N ARG A 15 -5.86 2.61 11.11
CA ARG A 15 -5.40 3.52 12.16
C ARG A 15 -4.03 3.17 12.72
N GLU A 16 -3.79 1.90 13.04
CA GLU A 16 -2.62 1.45 13.83
C GLU A 16 -1.46 0.93 12.97
N VAL A 17 -1.68 0.70 11.68
CA VAL A 17 -0.63 0.21 10.77
C VAL A 17 -0.44 1.15 9.59
N PHE A 18 -1.52 1.55 8.92
CA PHE A 18 -1.41 2.28 7.66
C PHE A 18 -1.33 3.79 7.81
N ALA A 19 -1.81 4.37 8.92
CA ALA A 19 -1.77 5.81 9.14
C ALA A 19 -0.33 6.36 9.08
N ALA A 20 -0.20 7.63 8.67
CA ALA A 20 1.10 8.27 8.45
C ALA A 20 1.96 8.37 9.71
N ASP A 21 1.33 8.36 10.89
CA ASP A 21 1.90 8.50 12.23
C ASP A 21 1.78 7.24 13.10
N ALA A 22 1.22 6.14 12.56
CA ALA A 22 0.96 4.90 13.28
C ALA A 22 2.20 4.27 13.95
N LEU A 23 3.34 4.32 13.27
CA LEU A 23 4.59 3.66 13.70
C LEU A 23 5.66 4.68 14.06
N THR A 24 5.34 5.52 15.04
CA THR A 24 6.24 6.54 15.59
C THR A 24 6.99 5.98 16.80
N PHE A 25 8.32 6.00 16.76
CA PHE A 25 9.19 5.49 17.82
C PHE A 25 10.01 6.62 18.46
N SER A 26 10.35 6.48 19.74
CA SER A 26 11.20 7.48 20.39
C SER A 26 12.63 7.43 19.85
N PRO A 27 13.34 8.58 19.77
CA PRO A 27 14.74 8.61 19.34
C PRO A 27 15.65 7.72 20.19
N GLU A 28 15.36 7.61 21.49
CA GLU A 28 16.10 6.76 22.42
C GLU A 28 15.96 5.29 22.02
N LEU A 29 14.76 4.82 21.73
CA LEU A 29 14.54 3.44 21.27
C LEU A 29 15.25 3.20 19.94
N LEU A 30 15.16 4.13 18.99
CA LEU A 30 15.83 4.00 17.69
C LEU A 30 17.36 3.91 17.82
N SER A 31 17.94 4.65 18.77
CA SER A 31 19.37 4.59 19.06
C SER A 31 19.83 3.23 19.60
N LEU A 32 18.94 2.51 20.29
CA LEU A 32 19.20 1.19 20.86
C LEU A 32 19.06 0.05 19.84
N LEU A 33 18.45 0.31 18.67
CA LEU A 33 18.28 -0.70 17.62
C LEU A 33 19.53 -0.87 16.74
N ALA A 34 20.52 0.04 16.86
CA ALA A 34 21.79 -0.11 16.18
C ALA A 34 22.51 -1.38 16.69
N PRO A 35 23.20 -2.13 15.82
CA PRO A 35 23.89 -3.35 16.23
C PRO A 35 24.89 -3.09 17.37
N ASP A 36 24.88 -3.96 18.39
CA ASP A 36 25.90 -3.91 19.44
C ASP A 36 27.29 -4.12 18.82
N ARG A 37 28.24 -3.28 19.24
CA ARG A 37 29.63 -3.28 18.75
C ARG A 37 30.54 -4.16 19.61
N TRP A 38 29.98 -4.89 20.59
CA TRP A 38 30.75 -5.80 21.42
C TRP A 38 31.30 -6.98 20.59
N TRP A 39 32.59 -6.94 20.34
CA TRP A 39 33.30 -8.04 19.69
C TRP A 39 33.54 -9.19 20.67
N HIS A 40 33.12 -10.40 20.31
CA HIS A 40 33.52 -11.62 21.00
C HIS A 40 33.83 -12.74 19.99
N TRP A 41 34.57 -13.74 20.46
CA TRP A 41 35.09 -14.87 19.66
C TRP A 41 34.04 -15.74 18.96
N GLY A 42 32.75 -15.51 19.24
CA GLY A 42 31.61 -16.17 18.61
C GLY A 42 30.82 -15.29 17.64
N GLN A 43 31.26 -14.05 17.37
CA GLN A 43 30.59 -13.18 16.41
C GLN A 43 31.16 -13.32 15.01
N THR A 44 30.27 -13.49 14.04
CA THR A 44 30.58 -13.23 12.64
C THR A 44 30.46 -11.73 12.39
N LEU A 45 31.56 -11.09 11.99
CA LEU A 45 31.56 -9.68 11.59
C LEU A 45 30.53 -9.49 10.47
N THR A 46 29.44 -8.79 10.77
CA THR A 46 28.39 -8.50 9.82
C THR A 46 28.77 -7.25 9.04
N VAL A 47 28.96 -7.37 7.72
CA VAL A 47 29.47 -6.30 6.82
C VAL A 47 28.34 -5.39 6.29
N TYR A 48 27.14 -5.45 6.88
CA TYR A 48 26.01 -4.59 6.50
C TYR A 48 26.14 -3.17 7.09
N PRO A 49 25.35 -2.18 6.60
CA PRO A 49 25.39 -0.81 7.12
C PRO A 49 25.28 -0.76 8.64
N LEU A 50 26.08 0.11 9.26
CA LEU A 50 26.20 0.29 10.71
C LEU A 50 24.94 0.88 11.36
N ASP A 51 24.00 1.38 10.56
CA ASP A 51 22.77 2.00 11.01
C ASP A 51 21.59 1.04 10.88
N TYR A 52 20.66 1.08 11.84
CA TYR A 52 19.42 0.31 11.76
C TYR A 52 18.49 0.89 10.68
N PRO A 53 18.09 0.13 9.65
CA PRO A 53 17.32 0.66 8.52
C PRO A 53 15.83 0.82 8.88
N ILE A 54 15.52 1.73 9.80
CA ILE A 54 14.17 1.91 10.38
C ILE A 54 13.11 2.13 9.30
N TYR A 55 13.43 2.92 8.28
CA TYR A 55 12.55 3.17 7.14
C TYR A 55 12.09 1.86 6.49
N ASN A 56 13.05 1.02 6.08
CA ASN A 56 12.78 -0.24 5.41
C ASN A 56 12.02 -1.21 6.32
N ARG A 57 12.29 -1.20 7.64
CA ARG A 57 11.63 -2.06 8.61
C ARG A 57 10.15 -1.68 8.79
N ILE A 58 9.86 -0.39 8.99
CA ILE A 58 8.49 0.12 9.11
C ILE A 58 7.73 -0.17 7.82
N LEU A 59 8.30 0.21 6.68
CA LEU A 59 7.66 0.00 5.38
C LEU A 59 7.39 -1.49 5.12
N PHE A 60 8.33 -2.37 5.46
CA PHE A 60 8.14 -3.81 5.29
C PHE A 60 6.96 -4.34 6.10
N VAL A 61 6.81 -3.93 7.37
CA VAL A 61 5.67 -4.35 8.21
C VAL A 61 4.35 -3.86 7.61
N GLN A 62 4.27 -2.59 7.21
CA GLN A 62 3.06 -2.04 6.58
C GLN A 62 2.75 -2.75 5.26
N ALA A 63 3.77 -2.99 4.42
CA ALA A 63 3.63 -3.63 3.12
C ALA A 63 3.14 -5.08 3.24
N VAL A 64 3.71 -5.86 4.17
CA VAL A 64 3.28 -7.24 4.43
C VAL A 64 1.85 -7.29 4.95
N ALA A 65 1.48 -6.40 5.88
CA ALA A 65 0.11 -6.32 6.38
C ALA A 65 -0.88 -5.99 5.25
N LEU A 66 -0.54 -5.02 4.40
CA LEU A 66 -1.38 -4.63 3.26
C LEU A 66 -1.50 -5.77 2.23
N SER A 67 -0.40 -6.45 1.93
CA SER A 67 -0.38 -7.60 1.03
C SER A 67 -1.18 -8.80 1.57
N ASP A 68 -1.15 -9.06 2.88
CA ASP A 68 -1.94 -10.12 3.49
C ASP A 68 -3.45 -9.86 3.39
N VAL A 69 -3.87 -8.60 3.57
CA VAL A 69 -5.28 -8.22 3.41
C VAL A 69 -5.75 -8.37 1.96
N LEU A 70 -4.88 -8.06 0.99
CA LEU A 70 -5.17 -8.17 -0.45
C LEU A 70 -4.73 -9.52 -1.06
N TYR A 71 -4.44 -10.53 -0.24
CA TYR A 71 -3.98 -11.82 -0.70
C TYR A 71 -5.01 -12.53 -1.61
N GLY A 72 -4.59 -13.05 -2.75
CA GLY A 72 -5.45 -13.59 -3.81
C GLY A 72 -6.44 -14.63 -3.31
N GLU A 73 -6.00 -15.61 -2.50
CA GLU A 73 -6.91 -16.60 -1.93
C GLU A 73 -7.92 -15.98 -0.97
N ARG A 74 -7.54 -14.93 -0.23
CA ARG A 74 -8.45 -14.22 0.67
C ARG A 74 -9.52 -13.50 -0.13
N LEU A 75 -9.16 -12.88 -1.25
CA LEU A 75 -10.11 -12.25 -2.17
C LEU A 75 -11.07 -13.27 -2.78
N VAL A 76 -10.59 -14.46 -3.16
CA VAL A 76 -11.46 -15.56 -3.61
C VAL A 76 -12.43 -15.97 -2.51
N ARG A 77 -11.95 -16.15 -1.27
CA ARG A 77 -12.80 -16.51 -0.13
C ARG A 77 -13.84 -15.43 0.16
N LEU A 78 -13.47 -14.15 0.07
CA LEU A 78 -14.39 -13.03 0.30
C LEU A 78 -15.53 -13.03 -0.72
N ARG A 79 -15.20 -13.13 -2.02
CA ARG A 79 -16.18 -13.29 -3.10
C ARG A 79 -17.11 -14.48 -2.88
N ASP A 80 -16.54 -15.64 -2.54
CA ASP A 80 -17.32 -16.86 -2.33
C ASP A 80 -18.21 -16.76 -1.08
N SER A 81 -17.78 -16.04 -0.04
CA SER A 81 -18.57 -15.77 1.15
C SER A 81 -19.79 -14.89 0.86
N GLU A 82 -19.64 -13.87 0.00
CA GLU A 82 -20.77 -13.06 -0.49
C GLU A 82 -21.82 -13.94 -1.19
N LEU A 83 -21.38 -14.83 -2.08
CA LEU A 83 -22.28 -15.71 -2.84
C LEU A 83 -23.00 -16.75 -1.96
N LYS A 84 -22.32 -17.27 -0.93
CA LYS A 84 -22.88 -18.30 -0.05
C LYS A 84 -23.98 -17.77 0.88
N GLY A 85 -24.07 -16.46 1.09
CA GLY A 85 -25.10 -15.84 1.93
C GLY A 85 -25.11 -16.34 3.39
N GLN A 86 -24.00 -16.92 3.87
CA GLN A 86 -23.89 -17.50 5.20
C GLN A 86 -23.70 -16.44 6.30
N ILE A 87 -23.32 -15.24 5.91
CA ILE A 87 -23.07 -14.10 6.79
C ILE A 87 -24.05 -13.01 6.38
N GLU A 88 -24.76 -12.45 7.37
CA GLU A 88 -25.61 -11.28 7.15
C GLU A 88 -24.71 -10.05 6.89
N ASN A 89 -24.94 -9.36 5.77
CA ASN A 89 -24.15 -8.21 5.34
C ASN A 89 -22.61 -8.45 5.34
N PRO A 90 -22.12 -9.42 4.55
CA PRO A 90 -20.69 -9.73 4.50
C PRO A 90 -19.89 -8.51 4.05
N LEU A 91 -18.64 -8.40 4.52
CA LEU A 91 -17.67 -7.47 3.94
C LEU A 91 -17.52 -7.81 2.45
N THR A 92 -17.61 -6.79 1.58
CA THR A 92 -17.52 -7.03 0.13
C THR A 92 -16.12 -6.74 -0.42
N LEU A 93 -15.79 -7.30 -1.58
CA LEU A 93 -14.58 -6.92 -2.32
C LEU A 93 -14.55 -5.42 -2.62
N ALA A 94 -15.68 -4.82 -3.02
CA ALA A 94 -15.75 -3.39 -3.31
C ALA A 94 -15.45 -2.55 -2.06
N GLU A 95 -16.09 -2.88 -0.94
CA GLU A 95 -15.89 -2.22 0.35
C GLU A 95 -14.44 -2.34 0.83
N LEU A 96 -13.82 -3.51 0.70
CA LEU A 96 -12.42 -3.73 1.06
C LEU A 96 -11.47 -2.83 0.26
N PHE A 97 -11.60 -2.83 -1.07
CA PHE A 97 -10.72 -2.05 -1.95
C PHE A 97 -10.90 -0.55 -1.74
N GLU A 98 -12.13 -0.09 -1.57
CA GLU A 98 -12.43 1.31 -1.31
C GLU A 98 -11.86 1.77 0.05
N THR A 99 -12.11 1.01 1.12
CA THR A 99 -11.63 1.34 2.46
C THR A 99 -10.10 1.39 2.52
N LEU A 100 -9.41 0.41 1.92
CA LEU A 100 -7.95 0.41 1.87
C LEU A 100 -7.39 1.55 1.03
N THR A 101 -8.01 1.85 -0.11
CA THR A 101 -7.57 2.96 -0.97
C THR A 101 -7.71 4.29 -0.23
N GLN A 102 -8.86 4.54 0.39
CA GLN A 102 -9.09 5.75 1.19
C GLN A 102 -8.11 5.85 2.36
N SER A 103 -7.85 4.75 3.07
CA SER A 103 -6.92 4.74 4.21
C SER A 103 -5.47 4.97 3.80
N VAL A 104 -4.98 4.33 2.73
CA VAL A 104 -3.59 4.43 2.25
C VAL A 104 -3.32 5.77 1.55
N TRP A 105 -4.34 6.36 0.93
CA TRP A 105 -4.25 7.62 0.18
C TRP A 105 -4.97 8.77 0.87
N ALA A 106 -5.11 8.72 2.20
CA ALA A 106 -5.89 9.68 2.97
C ALA A 106 -5.48 11.14 2.71
N GLU A 107 -4.20 11.42 2.47
CA GLU A 107 -3.69 12.78 2.18
C GLU A 107 -4.33 13.44 0.96
N ILE A 108 -4.80 12.65 0.00
CA ILE A 108 -5.43 13.15 -1.24
C ILE A 108 -6.94 12.90 -1.29
N PHE A 109 -7.46 11.97 -0.47
CA PHE A 109 -8.89 11.62 -0.44
C PHE A 109 -9.65 12.19 0.75
N ASP A 110 -9.03 12.29 1.92
CA ASP A 110 -9.70 12.77 3.13
C ASP A 110 -9.56 14.31 3.23
N PRO A 111 -10.70 15.04 3.17
CA PRO A 111 -10.70 16.50 3.27
C PRO A 111 -10.12 17.05 4.57
N SER A 112 -10.02 16.24 5.63
CA SER A 112 -9.42 16.65 6.90
C SER A 112 -7.92 16.99 6.77
N PHE A 113 -7.23 16.35 5.82
CA PHE A 113 -5.85 16.66 5.45
C PHE A 113 -5.74 17.83 4.46
N ASP A 114 -6.87 18.26 3.91
CA ASP A 114 -7.00 19.35 2.94
C ASP A 114 -7.32 20.67 3.64
N SER A 115 -6.42 21.11 4.52
CA SER A 115 -6.48 22.45 5.10
C SER A 115 -6.08 23.48 4.06
N GLU A 116 -6.97 24.45 3.80
CA GLU A 116 -6.67 25.60 2.94
C GLU A 116 -5.45 26.41 3.43
N ALA A 117 -5.00 26.26 4.67
CA ALA A 117 -3.83 26.99 5.19
C ALA A 117 -2.48 26.34 4.83
N THR A 118 -2.40 25.00 4.85
CA THR A 118 -1.15 24.26 4.60
C THR A 118 -1.48 22.89 4.03
N PRO A 119 -1.24 22.64 2.72
CA PRO A 119 -1.46 21.33 2.16
C PRO A 119 -0.43 20.36 2.72
N GLN A 120 -0.87 19.14 3.05
CA GLN A 120 -0.02 18.17 3.70
C GLN A 120 0.99 17.56 2.72
N SER A 121 2.27 17.85 2.95
CA SER A 121 3.36 17.08 2.35
C SER A 121 3.22 15.59 2.69
N ILE A 122 3.39 14.71 1.71
CA ILE A 122 3.28 13.27 1.92
C ILE A 122 4.64 12.76 2.43
N SER A 123 4.69 12.14 3.61
CA SER A 123 5.96 11.67 4.20
C SER A 123 6.62 10.56 3.37
N SER A 124 7.94 10.36 3.53
CA SER A 124 8.66 9.32 2.78
C SER A 124 8.14 7.90 3.06
N LEU A 125 7.74 7.61 4.30
CA LEU A 125 7.16 6.33 4.70
C LEU A 125 5.81 6.13 4.01
N ARG A 126 4.97 7.17 4.03
CA ARG A 126 3.66 7.14 3.39
C ARG A 126 3.75 6.94 1.89
N ARG A 127 4.63 7.65 1.19
CA ARG A 127 4.91 7.43 -0.24
C ARG A 127 5.41 6.01 -0.51
N GLY A 128 6.12 5.39 0.43
CA GLY A 128 6.53 3.99 0.35
C GLY A 128 5.32 3.05 0.36
N LEU A 129 4.42 3.20 1.34
CA LEU A 129 3.21 2.39 1.46
C LEU A 129 2.27 2.57 0.27
N GLN A 130 2.06 3.82 -0.17
CA GLN A 130 1.26 4.14 -1.35
C GLN A 130 1.83 3.52 -2.63
N ARG A 131 3.17 3.50 -2.80
CA ARG A 131 3.83 2.78 -3.90
C ARG A 131 3.60 1.28 -3.83
N HIS A 132 3.70 0.68 -2.65
CA HIS A 132 3.40 -0.74 -2.48
C HIS A 132 1.94 -1.08 -2.80
N HIS A 133 0.99 -0.24 -2.35
CA HIS A 133 -0.42 -0.38 -2.74
C HIS A 133 -0.60 -0.29 -4.26
N LEU A 134 0.07 0.67 -4.91
CA LEU A 134 0.05 0.82 -6.36
C LEU A 134 0.64 -0.41 -7.06
N ASN A 135 1.70 -1.03 -6.52
CA ASN A 135 2.27 -2.29 -7.00
C ASN A 135 1.22 -3.41 -6.95
N ILE A 136 0.54 -3.57 -5.81
CA ILE A 136 -0.52 -4.59 -5.65
C ILE A 136 -1.64 -4.39 -6.66
N LEU A 137 -2.17 -3.16 -6.80
CA LEU A 137 -3.24 -2.86 -7.76
C LEU A 137 -2.80 -3.11 -9.22
N THR A 138 -1.56 -2.74 -9.54
CA THR A 138 -0.96 -3.00 -10.86
C THR A 138 -0.86 -4.50 -11.12
N SER A 139 -0.38 -5.26 -10.13
CA SER A 139 -0.23 -6.71 -10.19
C SER A 139 -1.58 -7.40 -10.43
N LEU A 140 -2.61 -7.03 -9.64
CA LEU A 140 -3.98 -7.49 -9.81
C LEU A 140 -4.52 -7.16 -11.20
N PHE A 141 -4.34 -5.92 -11.66
CA PHE A 141 -4.85 -5.47 -12.96
C PHE A 141 -4.22 -6.22 -14.14
N LEU A 142 -2.89 -6.39 -14.11
CA LEU A 142 -2.11 -7.04 -15.16
C LEU A 142 -2.05 -8.57 -15.03
N ARG A 143 -2.73 -9.15 -14.02
CA ARG A 143 -2.79 -10.60 -13.74
C ARG A 143 -1.42 -11.27 -13.61
N ASN A 144 -0.43 -10.56 -13.07
CA ASN A 144 0.91 -11.09 -12.80
C ASN A 144 1.67 -11.66 -14.02
N TYR A 145 1.14 -11.54 -15.25
CA TYR A 145 1.75 -12.18 -16.42
C TYR A 145 3.02 -11.45 -16.88
N ALA A 146 3.03 -10.11 -16.78
CA ALA A 146 4.23 -9.31 -17.00
C ALA A 146 5.16 -9.27 -15.77
N ALA A 147 4.68 -9.72 -14.60
CA ALA A 147 5.32 -9.45 -13.33
C ALA A 147 6.26 -10.59 -12.88
N GLY A 148 6.06 -11.81 -13.38
CA GLY A 148 6.98 -12.93 -13.11
C GLY A 148 8.37 -12.82 -13.76
N VAL A 149 8.63 -11.82 -14.62
CA VAL A 149 9.89 -11.77 -15.38
C VAL A 149 10.91 -10.77 -14.79
N GLU A 150 10.51 -9.71 -14.08
CA GLU A 150 11.49 -8.77 -13.49
C GLU A 150 10.96 -8.08 -12.21
N ALA A 151 10.74 -8.84 -11.13
CA ALA A 151 10.61 -8.21 -9.81
C ALA A 151 11.93 -7.48 -9.50
N THR A 152 11.88 -6.16 -9.33
CA THR A 152 13.10 -5.34 -9.16
C THR A 152 13.55 -5.27 -7.70
N ASP A 153 12.62 -5.52 -6.77
CA ASP A 153 12.88 -5.63 -5.34
C ASP A 153 11.95 -6.63 -4.62
N LEU A 154 12.16 -6.79 -3.31
CA LEU A 154 11.39 -7.72 -2.48
C LEU A 154 9.90 -7.34 -2.38
N LEU A 155 9.56 -6.05 -2.35
CA LEU A 155 8.17 -5.61 -2.22
C LEU A 155 7.41 -5.82 -3.53
N ASP A 156 8.06 -5.60 -4.68
CA ASP A 156 7.54 -6.01 -5.99
C ASP A 156 7.25 -7.51 -6.01
N TYR A 157 8.23 -8.34 -5.62
CA TYR A 157 8.04 -9.79 -5.54
C TYR A 157 6.86 -10.18 -4.65
N ILE A 158 6.75 -9.57 -3.46
CA ILE A 158 5.62 -9.82 -2.54
C ILE A 158 4.29 -9.43 -3.20
N ALA A 159 4.19 -8.27 -3.85
CA ALA A 159 2.96 -7.84 -4.51
C ALA A 159 2.54 -8.84 -5.61
N ILE A 160 3.50 -9.39 -6.35
CA ILE A 160 3.26 -10.36 -7.42
C ILE A 160 2.78 -11.69 -6.86
N GLU A 161 3.54 -12.27 -5.93
CA GLU A 161 3.20 -13.57 -5.33
C GLU A 161 1.86 -13.51 -4.60
N THR A 162 1.61 -12.45 -3.84
CA THR A 162 0.41 -12.34 -3.00
C THR A 162 -0.87 -12.15 -3.80
N THR A 163 -0.79 -11.65 -5.02
CA THR A 163 -1.97 -11.40 -5.87
C THR A 163 -2.26 -12.54 -6.84
N TYR A 164 -1.42 -13.59 -6.84
CA TYR A 164 -1.61 -14.74 -7.71
C TYR A 164 -2.93 -15.44 -7.41
N GLY A 165 -3.66 -15.82 -8.47
CA GLY A 165 -4.95 -16.50 -8.35
C GLY A 165 -6.12 -15.63 -7.84
N ALA A 166 -5.94 -14.31 -7.74
CA ALA A 166 -7.02 -13.39 -7.40
C ALA A 166 -8.22 -13.48 -8.39
N PRO A 167 -9.46 -13.27 -7.91
CA PRO A 167 -10.64 -13.38 -8.76
C PRO A 167 -10.74 -12.25 -9.80
N GLU A 168 -11.47 -12.48 -10.89
CA GLU A 168 -11.61 -11.47 -11.96
C GLU A 168 -12.22 -10.15 -11.48
N ASP A 169 -13.13 -10.21 -10.51
CA ASP A 169 -13.73 -9.01 -9.91
C ASP A 169 -12.67 -8.15 -9.20
N ALA A 170 -11.66 -8.75 -8.57
CA ALA A 170 -10.55 -8.03 -7.97
C ALA A 170 -9.71 -7.30 -9.03
N ARG A 171 -9.56 -7.87 -10.24
CA ARG A 171 -8.89 -7.19 -11.36
C ARG A 171 -9.68 -5.96 -11.81
N VAL A 172 -11.00 -6.07 -11.92
CA VAL A 172 -11.89 -4.96 -12.30
C VAL A 172 -11.86 -3.85 -11.24
N LEU A 173 -11.94 -4.23 -9.96
CA LEU A 173 -11.84 -3.30 -8.84
C LEU A 173 -10.46 -2.65 -8.77
N ALA A 174 -9.38 -3.40 -9.00
CA ALA A 174 -8.03 -2.83 -9.05
C ALA A 174 -7.91 -1.76 -10.15
N ARG A 175 -8.42 -2.04 -11.35
CA ARG A 175 -8.49 -1.04 -12.43
C ARG A 175 -9.32 0.18 -12.03
N TYR A 176 -10.44 -0.03 -11.35
CA TYR A 176 -11.28 1.06 -10.87
C TYR A 176 -10.52 1.93 -9.85
N GLN A 177 -9.87 1.33 -8.85
CA GLN A 177 -9.10 2.07 -7.85
C GLN A 177 -7.91 2.82 -8.46
N LEU A 178 -7.19 2.22 -9.42
CA LEU A 178 -6.14 2.93 -10.17
C LEU A 178 -6.67 4.22 -10.81
N LYS A 179 -7.86 4.17 -11.42
CA LYS A 179 -8.49 5.38 -12.00
C LYS A 179 -8.93 6.39 -10.95
N GLN A 180 -9.42 5.94 -9.79
CA GLN A 180 -9.80 6.83 -8.71
C GLN A 180 -8.56 7.56 -8.15
N ILE A 181 -7.48 6.83 -7.91
CA ILE A 181 -6.19 7.40 -7.48
C ILE A 181 -5.70 8.41 -8.52
N GLN A 182 -5.69 8.07 -9.82
CA GLN A 182 -5.25 9.00 -10.87
C GLN A 182 -6.04 10.32 -10.85
N ARG A 183 -7.37 10.26 -10.69
CA ARG A 183 -8.23 11.45 -10.60
C ARG A 183 -7.92 12.26 -9.35
N ALA A 184 -7.87 11.61 -8.19
CA ALA A 184 -7.57 12.25 -6.92
C ALA A 184 -6.19 12.93 -6.93
N VAL A 185 -5.18 12.28 -7.50
CA VAL A 185 -3.83 12.83 -7.70
C VAL A 185 -3.87 14.08 -8.58
N ALA A 186 -4.58 14.03 -9.72
CA ALA A 186 -4.70 15.17 -10.62
C ALA A 186 -5.45 16.34 -9.97
N ASP A 187 -6.51 16.07 -9.23
CA ASP A 187 -7.32 17.08 -8.54
C ASP A 187 -6.57 17.69 -7.35
N TYR A 188 -5.83 16.89 -6.58
CA TYR A 188 -4.99 17.37 -5.50
C TYR A 188 -3.84 18.24 -6.03
N SER A 189 -3.14 17.78 -7.07
CA SER A 189 -2.04 18.52 -7.70
C SER A 189 -2.52 19.85 -8.31
N ARG A 190 -3.71 19.87 -8.92
CA ARG A 190 -4.32 21.10 -9.45
C ARG A 190 -4.64 22.12 -8.35
N ARG A 191 -5.14 21.66 -7.21
CA ARG A 191 -5.53 22.53 -6.09
C ARG A 191 -4.33 23.04 -5.29
N HIS A 192 -3.31 22.20 -5.11
CA HIS A 192 -2.24 22.44 -4.13
C HIS A 192 -0.83 22.49 -4.68
N GLY A 193 -0.60 22.15 -5.95
CA GLY A 193 0.73 21.95 -6.53
C GLY A 193 1.74 23.06 -6.25
N ASN A 194 1.31 24.33 -6.30
CA ASN A 194 2.18 25.49 -6.05
C ASN A 194 2.61 25.67 -4.58
N ARG A 195 2.00 24.94 -3.66
CA ARG A 195 2.22 25.04 -2.21
C ARG A 195 2.84 23.77 -1.61
N LEU A 196 2.93 22.70 -2.39
CA LEU A 196 3.53 21.44 -1.98
C LEU A 196 5.05 21.51 -2.07
N ASP A 197 5.73 20.71 -1.25
CA ASP A 197 7.17 20.52 -1.42
C ASP A 197 7.47 19.77 -2.73
N MET A 198 8.66 20.04 -3.30
CA MET A 198 9.11 19.44 -4.56
C MET A 198 9.02 17.90 -4.56
N THR A 199 9.26 17.24 -3.42
CA THR A 199 9.25 15.78 -3.36
C THR A 199 7.85 15.23 -3.46
N THR A 200 6.87 15.89 -2.82
CA THR A 200 5.46 15.52 -2.94
C THR A 200 4.94 15.77 -4.37
N VAL A 201 5.31 16.90 -5.00
CA VAL A 201 4.93 17.19 -6.40
C VAL A 201 5.47 16.11 -7.33
N ALA A 202 6.79 15.86 -7.31
CA ALA A 202 7.42 14.87 -8.18
C ALA A 202 6.86 13.46 -7.95
N TYR A 203 6.52 13.12 -6.70
CA TYR A 203 5.91 11.84 -6.37
C TYR A 203 4.51 11.68 -6.98
N LEU A 204 3.66 12.71 -6.86
CA LEU A 204 2.30 12.67 -7.40
C LEU A 204 2.31 12.62 -8.94
N GLU A 205 3.23 13.32 -9.58
CA GLU A 205 3.46 13.22 -11.03
C GLU A 205 3.85 11.79 -11.45
N ASP A 206 4.84 11.19 -10.77
CA ASP A 206 5.27 9.81 -11.00
C ASP A 206 4.13 8.81 -10.85
N VAL A 207 3.30 8.94 -9.80
CA VAL A 207 2.11 8.10 -9.60
C VAL A 207 1.13 8.23 -10.77
N GLY A 208 0.84 9.47 -11.21
CA GLY A 208 -0.07 9.72 -12.32
C GLY A 208 0.42 9.14 -13.65
N ASP A 209 1.70 9.30 -13.95
CA ASP A 209 2.34 8.79 -15.16
C ASP A 209 2.40 7.25 -15.15
N ARG A 210 2.79 6.66 -14.01
CA ARG A 210 2.82 5.21 -13.85
C ARG A 210 1.44 4.58 -14.02
N ILE A 211 0.39 5.16 -13.42
CA ILE A 211 -0.98 4.68 -13.62
C ILE A 211 -1.39 4.78 -15.09
N THR A 212 -1.01 5.87 -15.78
CA THR A 212 -1.29 6.04 -17.21
C THR A 212 -0.66 4.91 -18.04
N GLN A 213 0.62 4.60 -17.79
CA GLN A 213 1.33 3.52 -18.47
C GLN A 213 0.69 2.16 -18.18
N VAL A 214 0.38 1.87 -16.91
CA VAL A 214 -0.26 0.62 -16.50
C VAL A 214 -1.61 0.45 -17.17
N LEU A 215 -2.47 1.48 -17.17
CA LEU A 215 -3.80 1.41 -17.78
C LEU A 215 -3.78 1.31 -19.32
N ALA A 216 -2.67 1.72 -19.96
CA ALA A 216 -2.45 1.60 -21.39
C ALA A 216 -1.80 0.26 -21.80
N ALA A 217 -1.21 -0.47 -20.84
CA ALA A 217 -0.55 -1.74 -21.11
C ALA A 217 -1.54 -2.77 -21.68
N PRO A 218 -1.14 -3.56 -22.70
CA PRO A 218 -1.99 -4.58 -23.26
C PRO A 218 -2.28 -5.66 -22.22
N LEU A 219 -3.57 -6.00 -22.06
CA LEU A 219 -3.98 -7.18 -21.30
C LEU A 219 -3.62 -8.41 -22.13
N GLN A 220 -2.52 -9.09 -21.82
CA GLN A 220 -2.14 -10.32 -22.52
C GLN A 220 -2.96 -11.51 -21.99
N GLY A 221 -3.64 -12.23 -22.90
CA GLY A 221 -4.53 -13.36 -22.57
C GLY A 221 -5.99 -13.22 -23.02
N GLN A 222 -6.29 -12.38 -24.02
CA GLN A 222 -7.54 -12.44 -24.80
C GLN A 222 -7.30 -13.13 -26.14
#